data_AF-A0A7J8SDY4-F1
#
_entry.id   AF-A0A7J8SDY4-F1
#
_cell.length_a   1.000
_cell.length_b   1.000
_cell.length_c   1.000
_cell.angle_alpha   90.00
_cell.angle_beta   90.00
_cell.angle_gamma   90.00
#
_symmetry.space_group_name_H-M   'P 1'
#
loop_
_entity.id
_entity.type
_entity.pdbx_description
1 polymer ?
#
loop_
_entity_poly.entity_id
_entity_poly.type
_entity_poly.pdbx_seq_one_letter_code
_entity_poly.pdbx_strand_id
1 'polypeptide(L)'
;MNLDENLLYEVLKHVDARTLAMASCVSKLWLKTARDERLWELICTRHWANIGCGTQQLRSVVLPLGGFRRLHSRYLWPLSKPQAASPLPWAPPKIINSKPPARWGKDEVHLCLSLLSIQYYEKMHFTSRRR
;
A
#
# COMPACT_ATOMS: atom_id res chain seq x y z
N MET A 1 18.48 16.31 -19.80
CA MET A 1 17.03 16.35 -20.09
C MET A 1 16.48 14.96 -19.84
N ASN A 2 15.58 14.82 -18.86
CA ASN A 2 15.12 13.52 -18.35
C ASN A 2 13.64 13.32 -18.72
N LEU A 3 13.35 13.57 -20.00
CA LEU A 3 11.98 13.61 -20.52
C LEU A 3 11.28 12.26 -20.34
N ASP A 4 12.05 11.17 -20.47
CA ASP A 4 11.57 9.81 -20.26
C ASP A 4 11.12 9.55 -18.81
N GLU A 5 11.87 9.98 -17.79
CA GLU A 5 11.48 9.75 -16.37
C GLU A 5 10.18 10.50 -16.01
N ASN A 6 10.06 11.74 -16.46
CA ASN A 6 8.86 12.55 -16.21
C ASN A 6 7.64 12.02 -16.98
N LEU A 7 7.82 11.63 -18.24
CA LEU A 7 6.74 11.03 -19.03
C LEU A 7 6.30 9.70 -18.43
N LEU A 8 7.25 8.86 -18.00
CA LEU A 8 6.93 7.59 -17.33
C LEU A 8 6.12 7.83 -16.06
N TYR A 9 6.49 8.82 -15.26
CA TYR A 9 5.76 9.18 -14.04
C TYR A 9 4.32 9.61 -14.37
N GLU A 10 4.14 10.45 -15.39
CA GLU A 10 2.83 10.93 -15.84
C GLU A 10 1.93 9.80 -16.34
N VAL A 11 2.50 8.75 -16.93
CA VAL A 11 1.74 7.54 -17.29
C VAL A 11 1.45 6.70 -16.03
N LEU A 12 2.48 6.38 -15.25
CA LEU A 12 2.39 5.47 -14.10
C LEU A 12 1.49 6.00 -12.97
N LYS A 13 1.32 7.30 -12.81
CA LYS A 13 0.46 7.88 -11.76
C LYS A 13 -1.02 7.52 -11.91
N HIS A 14 -1.44 7.08 -13.09
CA HIS A 14 -2.83 6.69 -13.36
C HIS A 14 -3.11 5.20 -13.11
N VAL A 15 -2.05 4.42 -12.90
CA VAL A 15 -2.07 2.96 -12.84
C VAL A 15 -2.30 2.47 -11.41
N ASP A 16 -2.85 1.26 -11.25
CA ASP A 16 -3.06 0.62 -9.94
C ASP A 16 -1.77 -0.02 -9.38
N ALA A 17 -1.74 -0.31 -8.08
CA ALA A 17 -0.53 -0.85 -7.43
C ALA A 17 -0.03 -2.16 -8.04
N ARG A 18 -0.92 -3.05 -8.49
CA ARG A 18 -0.52 -4.32 -9.06
C ARG A 18 0.21 -4.10 -10.39
N THR A 19 -0.37 -3.28 -11.25
CA THR A 19 0.23 -2.96 -12.54
C THR A 19 1.51 -2.13 -12.38
N LEU A 20 1.57 -1.23 -11.40
CA LEU A 20 2.80 -0.50 -11.04
C LEU A 20 3.93 -1.46 -10.61
N ALA A 21 3.60 -2.50 -9.84
CA ALA A 21 4.56 -3.53 -9.44
C ALA A 21 5.06 -4.35 -10.64
N MET A 22 4.17 -4.74 -11.56
CA MET A 22 4.54 -5.46 -12.79
C MET A 22 5.41 -4.58 -13.71
N ALA A 23 5.04 -3.30 -13.85
CA ALA A 23 5.77 -2.31 -14.64
C ALA A 23 7.21 -2.12 -14.12
N SER A 24 7.43 -2.27 -12.81
CA SER A 24 8.78 -2.19 -12.22
C SER A 24 9.74 -3.29 -12.70
N CYS A 25 9.23 -4.39 -13.26
CA CYS A 25 10.05 -5.51 -13.77
C CYS A 25 10.53 -5.31 -15.21
N VAL A 26 10.08 -4.26 -15.91
CA VAL A 26 10.36 -4.08 -17.35
C VAL A 26 11.79 -3.61 -17.60
N SER A 27 12.29 -2.65 -16.83
CA SER A 27 13.65 -2.13 -16.96
C SER A 27 14.12 -1.42 -15.69
N LYS A 28 15.41 -1.09 -15.60
CA LYS A 28 15.97 -0.32 -14.48
C LYS A 28 15.35 1.07 -14.34
N LEU A 29 15.03 1.71 -15.46
CA LEU A 29 14.38 3.03 -15.50
C LEU A 29 12.97 2.94 -14.90
N TRP A 30 12.19 1.96 -15.38
CA TRP A 30 10.84 1.71 -14.89
C TRP A 30 10.82 1.31 -13.42
N LEU A 31 11.78 0.50 -12.98
CA LEU A 31 11.97 0.16 -11.58
C LEU A 31 12.25 1.40 -10.72
N LYS A 32 13.12 2.30 -11.19
CA LYS A 32 13.47 3.53 -10.50
C LYS A 32 12.23 4.43 -10.36
N THR A 33 11.48 4.63 -11.45
CA THR A 33 10.27 5.47 -11.41
C THR A 33 9.16 4.82 -10.59
N ALA A 34 8.91 3.52 -10.72
CA ALA A 34 7.88 2.81 -9.95
C ALA A 34 8.19 2.73 -8.44
N ARG A 35 9.43 3.00 -8.02
CA ARG A 35 9.82 3.11 -6.60
C ARG A 35 9.57 4.50 -6.02
N ASP A 36 9.20 5.49 -6.84
CA ASP A 36 8.91 6.84 -6.37
C ASP A 36 7.72 6.83 -5.39
N GLU A 37 7.96 7.31 -4.17
CA GLU A 37 6.95 7.35 -3.10
C GLU A 37 5.73 8.19 -3.47
N ARG A 38 5.86 9.16 -4.39
CA ARG A 38 4.74 9.99 -4.85
C ARG A 38 3.69 9.17 -5.62
N LEU A 39 4.11 8.15 -6.37
CA LEU A 39 3.18 7.25 -7.06
C LEU A 39 2.41 6.40 -6.05
N TRP A 40 3.11 5.86 -5.05
CA TRP A 40 2.49 5.08 -3.97
C TRP A 40 1.57 5.93 -3.11
N GLU A 41 1.94 7.18 -2.86
CA GLU A 41 1.08 8.14 -2.19
C GLU A 41 -0.21 8.37 -2.97
N LEU A 42 -0.15 8.59 -4.28
CA LEU A 42 -1.35 8.78 -5.10
C LEU A 42 -2.26 7.55 -5.03
N ILE A 43 -1.69 6.35 -5.10
CA ILE A 43 -2.47 5.11 -4.99
C ILE A 43 -3.14 4.98 -3.62
N CYS A 44 -2.42 5.25 -2.52
CA CYS A 44 -2.97 5.21 -1.17
C CYS A 44 -4.03 6.31 -0.97
N THR A 45 -3.72 7.55 -1.33
CA THR A 45 -4.63 8.70 -1.15
C THR A 45 -5.87 8.60 -2.03
N ARG A 46 -5.82 7.97 -3.21
CA ARG A 46 -7.02 7.72 -4.03
C ARG A 46 -8.01 6.78 -3.34
N HIS A 47 -7.52 5.78 -2.61
CA HIS A 47 -8.38 4.93 -1.79
C HIS A 47 -8.90 5.68 -0.55
N TRP A 48 -8.08 6.54 0.05
CA TRP A 48 -8.35 7.14 1.37
C TRP A 48 -9.10 8.48 1.29
N ALA A 49 -9.04 9.16 0.15
CA ALA A 49 -9.83 10.37 -0.13
C ALA A 49 -11.34 10.09 -0.06
N ASN A 50 -11.75 8.87 -0.40
CA ASN A 50 -13.15 8.43 -0.25
C ASN A 50 -13.58 8.27 1.22
N ILE A 51 -12.65 8.34 2.18
CA ILE A 51 -12.85 8.05 3.61
C ILE A 51 -12.78 9.33 4.47
N GLY A 52 -12.37 10.47 3.88
CA GLY A 52 -12.35 11.77 4.56
C GLY A 52 -11.13 12.02 5.46
N CYS A 53 -10.06 11.22 5.34
CA CYS A 53 -8.82 11.45 6.08
C CYS A 53 -7.94 12.47 5.33
N GLY A 54 -7.51 13.53 6.02
CA GLY A 54 -6.67 14.58 5.44
C GLY A 54 -5.31 14.04 5.00
N THR A 55 -4.99 14.16 3.71
CA THR A 55 -3.75 13.64 3.10
C THR A 55 -2.48 14.14 3.79
N GLN A 56 -2.50 15.34 4.37
CA GLN A 56 -1.37 15.91 5.11
C GLN A 56 -1.09 15.21 6.44
N GLN A 57 -2.13 14.83 7.20
CA GLN A 57 -1.98 14.06 8.44
C GLN A 57 -1.43 12.67 8.16
N LEU A 58 -1.76 12.13 7.00
CA LEU A 58 -1.23 10.87 6.53
C LEU A 58 0.25 10.94 6.15
N ARG A 59 0.65 11.99 5.44
CA ARG A 59 2.06 12.24 5.14
C ARG A 59 2.89 12.33 6.42
N SER A 60 2.43 13.09 7.41
CA SER A 60 3.18 13.29 8.66
C SER A 60 3.36 12.00 9.45
N VAL A 61 2.41 11.07 9.37
CA VAL A 61 2.51 9.77 10.05
C VAL A 61 3.28 8.76 9.21
N VAL A 62 2.99 8.62 7.91
CA VAL A 62 3.53 7.53 7.08
C VAL A 62 4.97 7.76 6.64
N LEU A 63 5.38 9.01 6.41
CA LEU A 63 6.76 9.32 5.98
C LEU A 63 7.81 8.91 7.04
N PRO A 64 7.68 9.28 8.34
CA PRO A 64 8.61 8.81 9.37
C PRO A 64 8.63 7.28 9.58
N LEU A 65 7.51 6.62 9.26
CA LEU A 65 7.33 5.18 9.44
C LEU A 65 7.90 4.36 8.28
N GLY A 66 8.39 5.01 7.22
CA GLY A 66 9.10 4.37 6.11
C GLY A 66 8.40 4.41 4.76
N GLY A 67 7.41 5.27 4.59
CA GLY A 67 6.81 5.60 3.29
C GLY A 67 5.55 4.84 2.92
N PHE A 68 4.86 5.34 1.90
CA PHE A 68 3.58 4.83 1.41
C PHE A 68 3.74 3.46 0.74
N ARG A 69 4.88 3.21 0.09
CA ARG A 69 5.15 1.90 -0.52
C ARG A 69 5.17 0.77 0.51
N ARG A 70 5.81 0.99 1.66
CA ARG A 70 5.84 -0.02 2.74
C ARG A 70 4.46 -0.25 3.32
N LEU A 71 3.74 0.83 3.58
CA LEU A 71 2.35 0.78 4.02
C LEU A 71 1.50 -0.06 3.06
N HIS A 72 1.67 0.17 1.75
CA HIS A 72 0.96 -0.60 0.75
C HIS A 72 1.31 -2.08 0.77
N SER A 73 2.61 -2.42 0.78
CA SER A 73 3.05 -3.82 0.77
C SER A 73 2.64 -4.61 2.01
N ARG A 74 2.61 -3.98 3.19
CA ARG A 74 2.41 -4.65 4.47
C ARG A 74 0.95 -4.72 4.90
N TYR A 75 0.16 -3.71 4.55
CA TYR A 75 -1.20 -3.59 5.08
C TYR A 75 -2.23 -3.54 3.95
N LEU A 76 -2.01 -2.74 2.90
CA LEU A 76 -2.98 -2.67 1.79
C LEU A 76 -3.01 -3.95 0.94
N TRP A 77 -1.86 -4.57 0.70
CA TRP A 77 -1.78 -5.76 -0.15
C TRP A 77 -2.34 -7.04 0.51
N PRO A 78 -2.08 -7.34 1.80
CA PRO A 78 -2.67 -8.53 2.43
C PRO A 78 -4.17 -8.43 2.63
N LEU A 79 -4.69 -7.23 2.90
CA LEU A 79 -6.12 -7.00 3.16
C LEU A 79 -6.95 -6.88 1.86
N SER A 80 -6.33 -6.58 0.73
CA SER A 80 -6.99 -6.60 -0.59
C SER A 80 -7.11 -8.00 -1.18
N LYS A 81 -6.39 -8.99 -0.64
CA LYS A 81 -6.69 -10.40 -0.90
C LYS A 81 -7.85 -10.80 0.00
N PRO A 82 -8.96 -11.36 -0.52
CA PRO A 82 -9.92 -12.04 0.34
C PRO A 82 -9.11 -13.08 1.11
N GLN A 83 -9.17 -13.01 2.44
CA GLN A 83 -8.60 -13.99 3.34
C GLN A 83 -8.97 -15.36 2.79
N ALA A 84 -8.00 -16.02 2.15
CA ALA A 84 -8.12 -17.42 1.79
C ALA A 84 -8.16 -18.11 3.14
N ALA A 85 -9.37 -18.32 3.64
CA ALA A 85 -9.62 -19.16 4.79
C ALA A 85 -8.82 -20.44 4.55
N SER A 86 -8.05 -20.82 5.57
CA SER A 86 -7.30 -22.06 5.64
C SER A 86 -8.03 -23.18 4.90
N PRO A 87 -7.38 -23.97 4.01
CA PRO A 87 -8.04 -25.08 3.35
C PRO A 87 -8.31 -26.17 4.39
N LEU A 88 -9.42 -26.04 5.12
CA LEU A 88 -10.04 -27.12 5.85
C LEU A 88 -10.66 -28.06 4.79
N PRO A 89 -10.34 -29.37 4.80
CA PRO A 89 -10.66 -30.29 3.70
C PRO A 89 -12.14 -30.47 3.37
N TRP A 90 -13.08 -29.92 4.16
CA TRP A 90 -14.51 -30.26 4.06
C TRP A 90 -15.46 -29.06 3.89
N ALA A 91 -14.99 -27.89 3.48
CA ALA A 91 -15.89 -26.78 3.17
C ALA A 91 -16.43 -26.86 1.72
N PRO A 92 -17.75 -26.68 1.48
CA PRO A 92 -18.31 -26.72 0.13
C PRO A 92 -17.78 -25.53 -0.71
N PRO A 93 -17.66 -25.69 -2.04
CA PRO A 93 -17.10 -24.65 -2.90
C PRO A 93 -17.99 -23.41 -2.86
N LYS A 94 -17.51 -22.33 -2.23
CA LYS A 94 -18.15 -21.02 -2.33
C LYS A 94 -17.94 -20.51 -3.75
N ILE A 95 -19.02 -20.49 -4.52
CA ILE A 95 -19.16 -19.77 -5.79
C ILE A 95 -18.51 -18.40 -5.60
N ILE A 96 -17.46 -18.14 -6.38
CA ILE A 96 -16.68 -16.91 -6.37
C ILE A 96 -17.61 -15.82 -6.91
N ASN A 97 -18.44 -15.28 -6.04
CA ASN A 97 -19.09 -14.02 -6.29
C ASN A 97 -17.95 -13.00 -6.30
N SER A 98 -17.68 -12.42 -7.47
CA SER A 98 -16.76 -11.33 -7.69
C SER A 98 -17.24 -10.10 -6.91
N LYS A 99 -17.08 -10.16 -5.58
CA LYS A 99 -17.28 -9.01 -4.71
C LYS A 99 -16.36 -7.91 -5.24
N PRO A 100 -16.88 -6.68 -5.43
CA PRO A 100 -16.07 -5.58 -5.92
C PRO A 100 -14.82 -5.44 -5.05
N PRO A 101 -13.70 -4.94 -5.60
CA PRO A 101 -12.46 -4.78 -4.85
C PRO A 101 -12.81 -4.10 -3.53
N ALA A 102 -12.45 -4.75 -2.41
CA ALA A 102 -12.82 -4.36 -1.07
C ALA A 102 -12.78 -2.83 -0.97
N ARG A 103 -13.95 -2.20 -0.86
CA ARG A 103 -14.04 -0.75 -0.79
C ARG A 103 -13.62 -0.42 0.63
N TRP A 104 -12.33 -0.11 0.77
CA TRP A 104 -11.70 0.08 2.07
C TRP A 104 -12.51 1.02 2.95
N GLY A 105 -12.84 0.56 4.15
CA GLY A 105 -13.63 1.30 5.11
C GLY A 105 -12.79 2.21 6.00
N LYS A 106 -13.44 3.15 6.68
CA LYS A 106 -12.81 4.01 7.70
C LYS A 106 -12.10 3.19 8.78
N ASP A 107 -12.71 2.11 9.24
CA ASP A 107 -12.20 1.29 10.32
C ASP A 107 -10.95 0.49 9.91
N GLU A 108 -10.89 0.01 8.67
CA GLU A 108 -9.72 -0.69 8.14
C GLU A 108 -8.51 0.23 8.06
N VAL A 109 -8.72 1.49 7.68
CA VAL A 109 -7.67 2.53 7.69
C VAL A 109 -7.17 2.80 9.11
N HIS A 110 -8.08 2.98 10.08
CA HIS A 110 -7.71 3.19 11.47
C HIS A 110 -6.95 1.99 12.06
N LEU A 111 -7.35 0.77 11.71
CA LEU A 111 -6.65 -0.45 12.11
C LEU A 111 -5.24 -0.49 11.51
N CYS A 112 -5.08 -0.18 10.22
CA CYS A 112 -3.77 -0.15 9.57
C CYS A 112 -2.83 0.88 10.20
N LEU A 113 -3.33 2.08 10.50
CA LEU A 113 -2.54 3.11 11.17
C LEU A 113 -2.14 2.69 12.60
N SER A 114 -3.08 2.09 13.34
CA SER A 114 -2.80 1.54 14.68
C SER A 114 -1.74 0.44 14.65
N LEU A 115 -1.84 -0.49 13.71
CA LEU A 115 -0.83 -1.57 13.58
C LEU A 115 0.53 -1.03 13.16
N LEU A 116 0.55 -0.03 12.27
CA LEU A 116 1.78 0.60 11.80
C LEU A 116 2.48 1.37 12.94
N SER A 117 1.72 2.09 13.78
CA SER A 117 2.27 2.81 14.93
C SER A 117 2.83 1.84 15.99
N ILE A 118 2.11 0.76 16.31
CA ILE A 118 2.57 -0.28 17.25
C ILE A 118 3.90 -0.88 16.78
N GLN A 119 3.99 -1.34 15.51
CA GLN A 119 5.23 -1.93 14.99
C GLN A 119 6.42 -0.96 15.03
N TYR A 120 6.16 0.32 14.82
CA TYR A 120 7.22 1.32 14.87
C TYR A 120 7.75 1.53 16.29
N TYR A 121 6.87 1.68 17.28
CA TYR A 121 7.26 1.78 18.68
C TYR A 121 7.98 0.52 19.16
N GLU A 122 7.51 -0.65 18.73
CA GLU A 122 8.17 -1.92 19.03
C GLU A 122 9.61 -1.94 18.50
N LYS A 123 9.80 -1.53 17.24
CA LYS A 123 11.14 -1.43 16.62
C LYS A 123 12.03 -0.41 17.34
N MET A 124 11.50 0.75 17.73
CA MET A 124 12.24 1.75 18.50
C MET A 124 12.69 1.20 19.86
N HIS A 125 11.81 0.51 20.56
CA HIS A 125 12.11 -0.08 21.86
C HIS A 125 13.16 -1.20 21.79
N PHE A 126 13.19 -1.97 20.69
CA PHE A 126 14.30 -2.90 20.44
C PHE A 126 15.62 -2.19 20.17
N THR A 127 15.61 -1.06 19.46
CA THR A 127 16.83 -0.28 19.23
C THR A 127 17.36 0.40 20.48
N SER A 128 16.48 0.82 21.40
CA SER A 128 16.88 1.44 22.67
C SER A 128 17.42 0.42 23.67
N ARG A 129 16.95 -0.84 23.65
CA ARG A 129 17.47 -1.93 24.50
C ARG A 129 18.79 -2.54 24.03
N ARG A 130 19.21 -2.27 22.79
CA ARG A 130 20.46 -2.81 22.20
C ARG A 130 21.63 -1.82 22.24
N ARG A 131 21.44 -0.62 22.78
CA ARG A 131 22.51 0.31 23.16
C ARG A 131 22.71 0.22 24.66
#